data_AF-A0A930R6X7-F1
#
_entry.id   AF-A0A930R6X7-F1
#
_cell.length_a   1.000
_cell.length_b   1.000
_cell.length_c   1.000
_cell.angle_alpha   90.00
_cell.angle_beta   90.00
_cell.angle_gamma   90.00
#
_symmetry.space_group_name_H-M   'P 1'
#
loop_
_entity.id
_entity.type
_entity.pdbx_description
1 polymer ?
#
loop_
_entity_poly.entity_id
_entity_poly.type
_entity_poly.pdbx_seq_one_letter_code
_entity_poly.pdbx_strand_id
1 'polypeptide(L)'
;QPHYCMGLYPYTYSAGLTIGTAIANQIEENPEHAKVWLDTLSKGGSMSAKDLAIHAGCDVSTDEPLKQAIAYVGHLVDQLESLTAELKA
;
A
#
# COMPACT_ATOMS: atom_id res chain seq x y z
N GLN A 1 -3.82 22.65 7.63
CA GLN A 1 -3.29 21.52 8.42
C GLN A 1 -1.76 21.61 8.43
N PRO A 2 -1.08 21.55 9.59
CA PRO A 2 0.37 21.81 9.72
C PRO A 2 1.27 20.99 8.78
N HIS A 3 0.85 19.77 8.44
CA HIS A 3 1.57 18.83 7.58
C HIS A 3 1.87 19.36 6.17
N TYR A 4 1.03 20.27 5.64
CA TYR A 4 1.24 20.84 4.30
C TYR A 4 2.46 21.77 4.20
N CYS A 5 2.97 22.27 5.34
CA CYS A 5 4.12 23.15 5.39
C CYS A 5 5.42 22.44 5.79
N MET A 6 5.37 21.11 5.98
CA MET A 6 6.52 20.28 6.39
C MET A 6 7.23 19.65 5.18
N GLY A 7 7.51 20.45 4.15
CA GLY A 7 8.18 19.99 2.93
C GLY A 7 7.46 18.80 2.29
N LEU A 8 8.17 17.69 2.07
CA LEU A 8 7.64 16.49 1.43
C LEU A 8 6.90 15.54 2.40
N TYR A 9 6.71 15.91 3.67
CA TYR A 9 6.04 15.05 4.65
C TYR A 9 4.66 14.53 4.20
N PRO A 10 3.79 15.31 3.52
CA PRO A 10 2.52 14.81 3.02
C PRO A 10 2.64 13.59 2.08
N TYR A 11 3.74 13.46 1.34
CA TYR A 11 3.95 12.31 0.45
C TYR A 11 4.19 11.00 1.22
N THR A 12 4.58 11.06 2.49
CA THR A 12 4.75 9.86 3.31
C THR A 12 3.44 9.13 3.54
N TYR A 13 2.30 9.83 3.57
CA TYR A 13 0.98 9.21 3.64
C TYR A 13 0.65 8.43 2.37
N SER A 14 0.88 9.03 1.20
CA SER A 14 0.64 8.36 -0.09
C SER A 14 1.55 7.15 -0.27
N ALA A 15 2.84 7.28 0.07
CA ALA A 15 3.78 6.17 0.04
C ALA A 15 3.38 5.06 1.02
N GLY A 16 3.00 5.40 2.26
CA GLY A 16 2.57 4.44 3.27
C GLY A 16 1.30 3.68 2.86
N LEU A 17 0.30 4.38 2.31
CA LEU A 17 -0.90 3.73 1.77
C LEU A 17 -0.58 2.81 0.61
N THR A 18 0.27 3.24 -0.32
CA THR A 18 0.69 2.43 -1.47
C THR A 18 1.37 1.13 -1.02
N ILE A 19 2.35 1.24 -0.11
CA ILE A 19 3.06 0.08 0.45
C ILE A 19 2.10 -0.84 1.22
N GLY A 20 1.24 -0.25 2.06
CA GLY A 20 0.26 -1.00 2.85
C GLY A 20 -0.72 -1.79 2.00
N THR A 21 -1.27 -1.19 0.95
CA THR A 21 -2.16 -1.88 -0.01
C THR A 21 -1.44 -2.99 -0.75
N ALA A 22 -0.22 -2.74 -1.26
CA ALA A 22 0.54 -3.76 -1.98
C ALA A 22 0.85 -4.99 -1.09
N ILE A 23 1.30 -4.76 0.14
CA ILE A 23 1.63 -5.83 1.08
C ILE A 23 0.37 -6.58 1.54
N ALA A 24 -0.73 -5.87 1.79
CA ALA A 24 -2.00 -6.51 2.14
C ALA A 24 -2.47 -7.45 1.02
N ASN A 25 -2.46 -6.99 -0.24
CA ASN A 25 -2.82 -7.82 -1.38
C ASN A 25 -1.90 -9.05 -1.51
N GLN A 26 -0.59 -8.88 -1.33
CA GLN A 26 0.35 -10.01 -1.36
C GLN A 26 0.08 -11.04 -0.24
N ILE A 27 -0.34 -10.60 0.94
CA ILE A 27 -0.72 -11.49 2.06
C ILE A 27 -2.06 -12.19 1.78
N GLU A 28 -3.03 -11.49 1.18
CA GLU A 28 -4.32 -12.09 0.79
C GLU A 28 -4.13 -13.18 -0.29
N GLU A 29 -3.27 -12.92 -1.28
CA GLU A 29 -2.93 -13.90 -2.32
C GLU A 29 -2.07 -15.05 -1.78
N ASN A 30 -1.13 -14.75 -0.87
CA ASN A 30 -0.23 -15.71 -0.27
C ASN A 30 0.00 -15.41 1.23
N PRO A 31 -0.72 -16.09 2.14
CA PRO A 31 -0.60 -15.87 3.59
C PRO A 31 0.81 -16.03 4.16
N GLU A 32 1.69 -16.79 3.49
CA GLU A 32 3.09 -16.94 3.90
C GLU A 32 3.89 -15.64 3.79
N HIS A 33 3.45 -14.69 2.95
CA HIS A 33 4.07 -13.37 2.80
C HIS A 33 4.03 -12.56 4.10
N ALA A 34 3.11 -12.89 5.02
CA ALA A 34 3.08 -12.28 6.36
C ALA A 34 4.41 -12.47 7.11
N LYS A 35 5.16 -13.56 6.84
CA LYS A 35 6.49 -13.79 7.43
C LYS A 35 7.52 -12.79 6.90
N VAL A 36 7.47 -12.48 5.60
CA VAL A 36 8.33 -11.44 4.98
C VAL A 36 8.02 -10.08 5.57
N TRP A 37 6.73 -9.77 5.76
CA TRP A 37 6.33 -8.52 6.39
C TRP A 37 6.78 -8.42 7.85
N LEU A 38 6.62 -9.48 8.65
CA LEU A 38 7.11 -9.52 10.03
C LEU A 38 8.63 -9.38 10.11
N ASP A 39 9.38 -10.03 9.20
CA ASP A 39 10.82 -9.84 9.12
C ASP A 39 11.18 -8.39 8.75
N THR A 40 10.46 -7.76 7.82
CA THR A 40 10.63 -6.34 7.47
C THR A 40 10.45 -5.44 8.69
N LEU A 41 9.35 -5.61 9.43
CA LEU A 41 9.04 -4.81 10.62
C LEU A 41 10.13 -4.97 11.70
N SER A 42 10.67 -6.19 11.86
CA SER A 42 11.74 -6.46 12.83
C SER A 42 13.02 -5.66 12.58
N LYS A 43 13.25 -5.18 11.34
CA LYS A 43 14.44 -4.39 10.99
C LYS A 43 14.37 -2.95 11.50
N GLY A 44 13.19 -2.45 11.90
CA GLY A 44 13.04 -1.11 12.46
C GLY A 44 13.73 -0.03 11.60
N GLY A 45 14.53 0.83 12.22
CA GLY A 45 15.29 1.89 11.54
C GLY A 45 16.66 1.48 10.99
N SER A 46 16.96 0.19 10.89
CA SER A 46 18.29 -0.27 10.41
C SER A 46 18.50 -0.15 8.90
N MET A 47 17.43 0.11 8.15
CA MET A 47 17.41 0.26 6.69
C MET A 47 16.69 1.56 6.30
N SER A 48 16.96 2.04 5.08
CA SER A 48 16.19 3.18 4.55
C SER A 48 14.73 2.77 4.30
N ALA A 49 13.81 3.74 4.28
CA ALA A 49 12.40 3.47 3.98
C ALA A 49 12.20 2.81 2.61
N LYS A 50 13.02 3.18 1.62
CA LYS A 50 13.03 2.56 0.29
C LYS A 50 13.44 1.10 0.37
N ASP A 51 14.54 0.80 1.06
CA ASP A 51 15.06 -0.56 1.13
C ASP A 51 14.15 -1.47 1.97
N LEU A 52 13.49 -0.94 3.00
CA LEU A 52 12.45 -1.66 3.75
C LEU A 52 11.26 -2.02 2.86
N ALA A 53 10.79 -1.10 2.02
CA ALA A 53 9.70 -1.37 1.09
C ALA A 53 10.09 -2.46 0.08
N ILE A 54 11.28 -2.37 -0.51
CA ILE A 54 11.81 -3.40 -1.43
C ILE A 54 11.93 -4.75 -0.72
N HIS A 55 12.45 -4.77 0.51
CA HIS A 55 12.57 -5.99 1.33
C HIS A 55 11.21 -6.63 1.63
N ALA A 56 10.17 -5.81 1.81
CA ALA A 56 8.79 -6.28 1.97
C ALA A 56 8.14 -6.81 0.68
N GLY A 57 8.84 -6.77 -0.46
CA GLY A 57 8.30 -7.14 -1.77
C GLY A 57 7.59 -6.01 -2.51
N CYS A 58 7.84 -4.75 -2.13
CA CYS A 58 7.22 -3.56 -2.72
C CYS A 58 8.29 -2.57 -3.23
N ASP A 59 8.65 -2.65 -4.52
CA ASP A 59 9.67 -1.79 -5.09
C ASP A 59 9.13 -0.39 -5.45
N VAL A 60 9.17 0.50 -4.46
CA VAL A 60 8.80 1.92 -4.56
C VAL A 60 9.78 2.77 -5.37
N SER A 61 10.82 2.17 -5.96
CA SER A 61 11.66 2.84 -6.97
C SER A 61 11.02 2.87 -8.35
N THR A 62 9.97 2.06 -8.55
CA THR A 62 9.18 1.97 -9.78
C THR A 62 7.79 2.59 -9.57
N ASP A 63 7.05 2.79 -10.65
CA ASP A 63 5.67 3.27 -10.60
C ASP A 63 4.64 2.14 -10.36
N GLU A 64 5.09 0.88 -10.36
CA GLU A 64 4.24 -0.29 -10.31
C GLU A 64 3.41 -0.38 -9.01
N PRO A 65 3.98 -0.21 -7.80
CA PRO A 65 3.19 -0.25 -6.57
C PRO A 65 2.08 0.82 -6.54
N LEU A 66 2.37 2.01 -7.07
CA LEU A 66 1.40 3.10 -7.13
C LEU A 66 0.24 2.75 -8.08
N LYS A 67 0.55 2.20 -9.26
CA LYS A 67 -0.48 1.74 -10.20
C LYS A 67 -1.35 0.64 -9.60
N GLN A 68 -0.76 -0.30 -8.87
CA GLN A 68 -1.49 -1.36 -8.18
C GLN A 68 -2.43 -0.81 -7.10
N ALA A 69 -1.97 0.15 -6.29
CA ALA A 69 -2.81 0.79 -5.30
C ALA A 69 -3.98 1.56 -5.93
N ILE A 70 -3.74 2.28 -7.03
CA ILE A 70 -4.80 2.98 -7.78
C ILE A 70 -5.81 1.98 -8.36
N ALA A 71 -5.32 0.89 -8.96
CA ALA A 71 -6.19 -0.15 -9.53
C ALA A 71 -7.06 -0.81 -8.46
N TYR A 72 -6.51 -1.08 -7.26
CA TYR A 72 -7.27 -1.62 -6.15
C TYR A 72 -8.37 -0.66 -5.68
N VAL A 73 -8.08 0.64 -5.53
CA VAL A 73 -9.11 1.63 -5.21
C VAL A 73 -10.18 1.70 -6.31
N GLY A 74 -9.79 1.64 -7.59
CA GLY A 74 -10.74 1.56 -8.70
C GLY A 74 -11.68 0.38 -8.58
N HIS A 75 -11.14 -0.81 -8.28
CA HIS A 75 -11.93 -2.01 -8.06
C HIS A 75 -12.93 -1.87 -6.89
N LEU A 76 -12.53 -1.23 -5.78
CA LEU A 76 -13.43 -0.98 -4.65
C LEU A 76 -14.57 -0.03 -5.01
N VAL A 77 -14.31 0.97 -5.85
CA VAL A 77 -15.35 1.88 -6.37
C VAL A 77 -16.33 1.11 -7.26
N ASP A 78 -15.83 0.29 -8.19
CA ASP A 78 -16.67 -0.54 -9.05
C ASP A 78 -17.56 -1.49 -8.25
N GLN A 79 -17.01 -2.13 -7.21
CA GLN A 79 -17.77 -2.97 -6.28
C GLN A 79 -18.87 -2.19 -5.56
N LEU A 80 -18.55 -0.99 -5.07
CA LEU A 80 -19.51 -0.13 -4.37
C LEU A 80 -20.69 0.24 -5.29
N GLU A 81 -20.40 0.58 -6.56
CA GLU A 81 -21.43 0.89 -7.55
C GLU A 81 -22.35 -0.30 -7.83
N SER A 82 -21.77 -1.49 -8.06
CA SER A 82 -22.53 -2.73 -8.29
C SER A 82 -23.45 -3.06 -7.12
N LEU A 83 -22.93 -3.11 -5.91
CA LEU A 83 -23.70 -3.44 -4.70
C LEU A 83 -24.81 -2.41 -4.44
N THR A 84 -24.56 -1.13 -4.73
CA THR A 84 -25.57 -0.08 -4.60
C THR A 84 -26.70 -0.24 -5.62
N ALA A 85 -26.39 -0.69 -6.83
CA ALA A 85 -27.40 -0.97 -7.86
C ALA A 85 -28.27 -2.19 -7.46
N GLU A 86 -27.66 -3.25 -6.93
CA GLU A 86 -28.36 -4.44 -6.43
C GLU A 86 -29.35 -4.11 -5.30
N LEU A 87 -28.97 -3.22 -4.38
CA LEU A 87 -29.85 -2.80 -3.27
C LEU A 87 -31.06 -1.96 -3.70
N LYS A 88 -31.01 -1.35 -4.90
CA LYS A 88 -32.09 -0.51 -5.44
C LYS A 88 -33.03 -1.25 -6.39
N ALA A 89 -32.68 -2.47 -6.78
CA ALA A 89 -33.49 -3.36 -7.62
C ALA A 89 -34.59 -4.05 -6.80
#